data_AF-A0AAV0G9W7-F1
#
_entry.id   AF-A0AAV0G9W7-F1
#
_cell.length_a   1.000
_cell.length_b   1.000
_cell.length_c   1.000
_cell.angle_alpha   90.00
_cell.angle_beta   90.00
_cell.angle_gamma   90.00
#
_symmetry.space_group_name_H-M   'P 1'
#
loop_
_entity.id
_entity.type
_entity.pdbx_description
1 polymer ?
#
loop_
_entity_poly.entity_id
_entity_poly.type
_entity_poly.pdbx_seq_one_letter_code
_entity_poly.pdbx_strand_id
1 'polypeptide(L)'
;MGWFGVVFKAEISKISEQLAIGLSTGFLGSLTTFSGWNQKMLDLSVEGRWGFAMLGILIGLFLVAYSIIFGIETAKGVRLVLKRANINPSSWKVNSLKRHLAVSVTLLLTLATLWSVCIAKEIKVFKKGNSESRLWLGCLVGPFGVWIRWFLARLNGRGFGKSGLLKWVPFGTLIANVSAACVMASLAALKKAVKTKDCDTVVAGVQFGLLGCLSTVSTFAAEFHAMRESKQPWRAYAYAFTTIISSFILGTLLYSVPVWVKGYY
;
A
#
# COMPACT_ATOMS: atom_id res chain seq x y z
N MET A 1 -5.33 -6.22 -8.12
CA MET A 1 -4.77 -5.17 -9.00
C MET A 1 -5.01 -5.46 -10.49
N GLY A 2 -4.67 -6.64 -11.03
CA GLY A 2 -4.82 -6.93 -12.47
C GLY A 2 -6.22 -6.66 -13.05
N TRP A 3 -7.28 -6.99 -12.30
CA TRP A 3 -8.67 -6.71 -12.69
C TRP A 3 -8.98 -5.20 -12.69
N PHE A 4 -9.17 -4.62 -11.50
CA PHE A 4 -9.70 -3.24 -11.36
C PHE A 4 -8.65 -2.14 -11.56
N GLY A 5 -7.37 -2.46 -11.39
CA GLY A 5 -6.26 -1.51 -11.50
C GLY A 5 -5.58 -1.48 -12.87
N VAL A 6 -5.76 -2.53 -13.68
CA VAL A 6 -5.15 -2.63 -15.02
C VAL A 6 -6.22 -2.84 -16.10
N VAL A 7 -6.88 -4.01 -16.13
CA VAL A 7 -7.77 -4.37 -17.25
C VAL A 7 -9.03 -3.50 -17.29
N PHE A 8 -9.83 -3.50 -16.23
CA PHE A 8 -11.14 -2.84 -16.17
C PHE A 8 -11.07 -1.36 -15.76
N LYS A 9 -9.88 -0.83 -15.43
CA LYS A 9 -9.73 0.52 -14.87
C LYS A 9 -10.33 1.61 -15.78
N ALA A 10 -10.11 1.52 -17.09
CA ALA A 10 -10.63 2.48 -18.05
C ALA A 10 -12.16 2.42 -18.19
N GLU A 11 -12.76 1.23 -18.10
CA GLU A 11 -14.21 1.04 -18.17
C GLU A 11 -14.88 1.56 -16.90
N ILE A 12 -14.30 1.30 -15.73
CA ILE A 12 -14.78 1.83 -14.45
C ILE A 12 -14.68 3.36 -14.43
N SER A 13 -13.59 3.92 -14.96
CA SER A 13 -13.41 5.38 -15.03
C SER A 13 -14.48 6.06 -15.88
N LYS A 14 -14.97 5.40 -16.95
CA LYS A 14 -16.10 5.89 -17.75
C LYS A 14 -17.43 5.88 -17.00
N ILE A 15 -17.56 5.07 -15.95
CA ILE A 15 -18.75 5.02 -15.07
C ILE A 15 -18.64 6.09 -13.98
N SER A 16 -17.50 6.12 -13.27
CA SER A 16 -17.15 7.12 -12.28
C SER A 16 -15.64 7.12 -12.05
N GLU A 17 -15.02 8.28 -12.25
CA GLU A 17 -13.60 8.48 -11.96
C GLU A 17 -13.30 8.28 -10.47
N GLN A 18 -14.18 8.76 -9.58
CA GLN A 18 -14.02 8.60 -8.14
C GLN A 18 -14.03 7.13 -7.73
N LEU A 19 -14.89 6.32 -8.34
CA LEU A 19 -14.94 4.87 -8.09
C LEU A 19 -13.66 4.18 -8.59
N ALA A 20 -13.17 4.55 -9.77
CA ALA A 20 -11.93 4.00 -10.31
C ALA A 20 -10.73 4.33 -9.41
N ILE A 21 -10.62 5.56 -8.93
CA ILE A 21 -9.55 5.98 -7.99
C ILE A 21 -9.72 5.27 -6.63
N GLY A 22 -10.94 5.23 -6.09
CA GLY A 22 -11.25 4.60 -4.81
C GLY A 22 -10.92 3.10 -4.80
N LEU A 23 -11.28 2.37 -5.86
CA LEU A 23 -10.95 0.93 -5.97
C LEU A 23 -9.47 0.68 -6.25
N SER A 24 -8.89 1.38 -7.23
CA SER A 24 -7.52 1.10 -7.67
C SER A 24 -6.46 1.63 -6.73
N THR A 25 -6.62 2.87 -6.26
CA THR A 25 -5.64 3.54 -5.40
C THR A 25 -6.02 3.40 -3.94
N GLY A 26 -7.29 3.59 -3.57
CA GLY A 26 -7.74 3.45 -2.18
C GLY A 26 -7.67 2.00 -1.69
N PHE A 27 -8.70 1.22 -2.04
CA PHE A 27 -8.92 -0.15 -1.54
C PHE A 27 -7.79 -1.11 -1.87
N LEU A 28 -7.46 -1.28 -3.16
CA LEU A 28 -6.39 -2.21 -3.57
C LEU A 28 -5.03 -1.79 -3.02
N GLY A 29 -4.81 -0.49 -2.82
CA GLY A 29 -3.61 0.04 -2.18
C GLY A 29 -3.50 -0.40 -0.73
N SER A 30 -4.57 -0.23 0.05
CA SER A 30 -4.63 -0.59 1.48
C SER A 30 -4.70 -2.08 1.77
N LEU A 31 -5.15 -2.90 0.80
CA LEU A 31 -5.19 -4.36 0.96
C LEU A 31 -3.80 -5.01 0.99
N THR A 32 -2.79 -4.32 0.45
CA THR A 32 -1.43 -4.85 0.32
C THR A 32 -0.42 -3.89 0.92
N THR A 33 0.40 -4.35 1.86
CA THR A 33 1.42 -3.51 2.51
C THR A 33 2.83 -3.92 2.07
N PHE A 34 3.65 -2.93 1.70
CA PHE A 34 5.06 -3.15 1.41
C PHE A 34 5.90 -3.02 2.68
N SER A 35 5.61 -2.02 3.53
CA SER A 35 6.38 -1.76 4.75
C SER A 35 6.32 -2.94 5.72
N GLY A 36 5.15 -3.56 5.90
CA GLY A 36 4.99 -4.73 6.79
C GLY A 36 5.81 -5.93 6.34
N TRP A 37 5.84 -6.19 5.04
CA TRP A 37 6.68 -7.24 4.46
C TRP A 37 8.17 -6.93 4.65
N ASN A 38 8.60 -5.68 4.38
CA ASN A 38 9.99 -5.26 4.60
C ASN A 38 10.40 -5.41 6.07
N GLN A 39 9.54 -5.00 7.01
CA GLN A 39 9.77 -5.17 8.44
C GLN A 39 9.95 -6.65 8.81
N LYS A 40 9.17 -7.56 8.21
CA LYS A 40 9.34 -8.99 8.47
C LYS A 40 10.69 -9.53 8.00
N MET A 41 11.22 -9.00 6.88
CA MET A 41 12.57 -9.35 6.42
C MET A 41 13.64 -8.82 7.39
N LEU A 42 13.43 -7.63 7.97
CA LEU A 42 14.31 -7.07 8.99
C LEU A 42 14.27 -7.89 10.28
N ASP A 43 13.10 -8.33 10.74
CA ASP A 43 12.99 -9.21 11.91
C ASP A 43 13.78 -10.50 11.73
N LEU A 44 13.66 -11.14 10.55
CA LEU A 44 14.46 -12.33 10.20
C LEU A 44 15.97 -12.03 10.21
N SER A 45 16.39 -10.86 9.73
CA SER A 45 17.79 -10.46 9.76
C SER A 45 18.33 -10.30 11.19
N VAL A 46 17.53 -9.74 12.09
CA VAL A 46 17.90 -9.52 13.49
C VAL A 46 18.05 -10.85 14.24
N GLU A 47 17.20 -11.83 13.94
CA GLU A 47 17.26 -13.18 14.50
C GLU A 47 18.41 -14.03 13.94
N GLY A 48 19.30 -13.47 13.11
CA GLY A 48 20.40 -14.18 12.47
C GLY A 48 19.97 -15.04 11.27
N ARG A 49 18.69 -15.01 10.89
CA ARG A 49 18.10 -15.80 9.79
C ARG A 49 18.24 -15.10 8.44
N TRP A 50 19.45 -14.62 8.11
CA TRP A 50 19.75 -13.84 6.91
C TRP A 50 19.42 -14.54 5.60
N GLY A 51 19.67 -15.86 5.52
CA GLY A 51 19.30 -16.65 4.34
C GLY A 51 17.79 -16.62 4.07
N PHE A 52 16.97 -16.72 5.12
CA PHE A 52 15.51 -16.60 5.00
C PHE A 52 15.05 -15.18 4.66
N ALA A 53 15.73 -14.15 5.17
CA ALA A 53 15.45 -12.77 4.77
C ALA A 53 15.72 -12.56 3.27
N MET A 54 16.87 -13.03 2.76
CA MET A 54 17.22 -12.91 1.34
C MET A 54 16.28 -13.73 0.45
N LEU A 55 15.99 -14.97 0.82
CA LEU A 55 15.00 -15.80 0.12
C LEU A 55 13.61 -15.16 0.13
N GLY A 56 13.19 -14.58 1.26
CA GLY A 56 11.92 -13.87 1.39
C GLY A 56 11.82 -12.64 0.49
N ILE A 57 12.94 -11.92 0.30
CA ILE A 57 13.03 -10.81 -0.66
C ILE A 57 12.84 -11.31 -2.10
N LEU A 58 13.57 -12.35 -2.49
CA LEU A 58 13.51 -12.91 -3.84
C LEU A 58 12.12 -13.50 -4.14
N ILE A 59 11.62 -14.36 -3.25
CA ILE A 59 10.30 -14.98 -3.37
C ILE A 59 9.21 -13.92 -3.39
N GLY A 60 9.31 -12.90 -2.53
CA GLY A 60 8.37 -11.78 -2.50
C GLY A 60 8.28 -11.08 -3.85
N LEU A 61 9.43 -10.78 -4.48
CA LEU A 61 9.45 -10.16 -5.81
C LEU A 61 8.79 -11.06 -6.87
N PHE A 62 9.11 -12.36 -6.89
CA PHE A 62 8.49 -13.31 -7.82
C PHE A 62 6.98 -13.41 -7.62
N LEU A 63 6.52 -13.57 -6.38
CA LEU A 63 5.10 -13.66 -6.05
C LEU A 63 4.34 -12.43 -6.52
N VAL A 64 4.89 -11.23 -6.30
CA VAL A 64 4.26 -9.99 -6.75
C VAL A 64 4.19 -9.92 -8.27
N ALA A 65 5.27 -10.25 -8.96
CA ALA A 65 5.34 -10.25 -10.42
C ALA A 65 4.38 -11.25 -11.07
N TYR A 66 4.27 -12.47 -10.53
CA TYR A 66 3.34 -13.48 -11.05
C TYR A 66 1.89 -13.18 -10.68
N SER A 67 1.63 -12.64 -9.48
CA SER A 67 0.27 -12.29 -9.05
C SER A 67 -0.38 -11.23 -9.95
N ILE A 68 0.39 -10.23 -10.39
CA ILE A 68 -0.15 -9.21 -11.31
C ILE A 68 -0.43 -9.81 -12.70
N ILE A 69 0.45 -10.66 -13.22
CA ILE A 69 0.27 -11.36 -14.51
C ILE A 69 -0.98 -12.24 -14.45
N PHE A 70 -1.08 -13.12 -13.45
CA PHE A 70 -2.24 -13.99 -13.25
C PHE A 70 -3.54 -13.19 -13.13
N GLY A 71 -3.51 -12.08 -12.38
CA GLY A 71 -4.65 -11.18 -12.26
C GLY A 71 -5.05 -10.52 -13.59
N ILE A 72 -4.11 -10.27 -14.50
CA ILE A 72 -4.42 -9.69 -15.82
C ILE A 72 -5.00 -10.75 -16.75
N GLU A 73 -4.41 -11.95 -16.79
CA GLU A 73 -4.87 -13.03 -17.66
C GLU A 73 -6.29 -13.49 -17.31
N THR A 74 -6.57 -13.67 -16.02
CA THR A 74 -7.93 -13.99 -15.54
C THR A 74 -8.94 -12.88 -15.88
N ALA A 75 -8.55 -11.61 -15.74
CA ALA A 75 -9.39 -10.47 -16.10
C ALA A 75 -9.69 -10.38 -17.60
N LYS A 76 -8.71 -10.70 -18.47
CA LYS A 76 -8.91 -10.79 -19.92
C LYS A 76 -9.91 -11.90 -20.27
N GLY A 77 -9.81 -13.06 -19.62
CA GLY A 77 -10.76 -14.16 -19.76
C GLY A 77 -12.20 -13.73 -19.43
N VAL A 78 -12.40 -13.05 -18.30
CA VAL A 78 -13.72 -12.52 -17.92
C VAL A 78 -14.22 -11.46 -18.88
N ARG A 79 -13.36 -10.55 -19.35
CA ARG A 79 -13.74 -9.57 -20.38
C ARG A 79 -14.26 -10.25 -21.64
N LEU A 80 -13.63 -11.35 -22.07
CA LEU A 80 -14.06 -12.11 -23.24
C LEU A 80 -15.42 -12.77 -23.00
N VAL A 81 -15.68 -13.31 -21.81
CA VAL A 81 -17.00 -13.84 -21.42
C VAL A 81 -18.06 -12.75 -21.43
N LEU A 82 -17.80 -11.58 -20.83
CA LEU A 82 -18.73 -10.45 -20.80
C LEU A 82 -19.09 -9.94 -22.21
N LYS A 83 -18.09 -9.88 -23.11
CA LYS A 83 -18.32 -9.54 -24.51
C LYS A 83 -19.20 -10.56 -25.23
N ARG A 84 -18.97 -11.86 -25.00
CA ARG A 84 -19.81 -12.93 -25.56
C ARG A 84 -21.24 -12.87 -25.03
N ALA A 85 -21.42 -12.46 -23.79
CA ALA A 85 -22.74 -12.27 -23.17
C ALA A 85 -23.43 -10.95 -23.57
N ASN A 86 -22.84 -10.13 -24.45
CA ASN A 86 -23.34 -8.79 -24.82
C ASN A 86 -23.65 -7.87 -23.62
N ILE A 87 -22.99 -8.08 -22.49
CA ILE A 87 -23.16 -7.23 -21.31
C ILE A 87 -22.35 -5.96 -21.55
N ASN A 88 -23.04 -4.86 -21.82
CA ASN A 88 -22.41 -3.57 -22.05
C ASN A 88 -22.48 -2.70 -20.78
N PRO A 89 -21.39 -2.50 -20.04
CA PRO A 89 -21.41 -1.77 -18.76
C PRO A 89 -21.66 -0.27 -18.91
N SER A 90 -21.69 0.26 -20.14
CA SER A 90 -21.90 1.69 -20.43
C SER A 90 -23.28 2.23 -20.07
N SER A 91 -24.26 1.38 -19.76
CA SER A 91 -25.61 1.80 -19.34
C SER A 91 -25.67 2.35 -17.90
N TRP A 92 -24.58 2.25 -17.12
CA TRP A 92 -24.53 2.57 -15.70
C TRP A 92 -23.90 3.94 -15.40
N LYS A 93 -23.87 4.86 -16.36
CA LYS A 93 -23.25 6.19 -16.17
C LYS A 93 -23.90 6.96 -15.02
N VAL A 94 -23.09 7.38 -14.05
CA VAL A 94 -23.53 8.24 -12.94
C VAL A 94 -23.32 9.71 -13.33
N ASN A 95 -23.89 10.16 -14.44
CA ASN A 95 -23.58 11.50 -15.01
C ASN A 95 -24.42 12.66 -14.45
N SER A 96 -24.85 12.62 -13.17
CA SER A 96 -25.64 13.71 -12.58
C SER A 96 -24.94 14.28 -11.34
N LEU A 97 -24.77 15.61 -11.30
CA LEU A 97 -24.22 16.34 -10.17
C LEU A 97 -24.94 15.98 -8.85
N LYS A 98 -26.27 15.83 -8.88
CA LYS A 98 -27.07 15.42 -7.71
C LYS A 98 -26.69 14.03 -7.22
N ARG A 99 -26.46 13.08 -8.14
CA ARG A 99 -26.04 11.71 -7.78
C ARG A 99 -24.61 11.67 -7.26
N HIS A 100 -23.68 12.42 -7.87
CA HIS A 100 -22.31 12.54 -7.36
C HIS A 100 -22.26 13.14 -5.95
N LEU A 101 -23.04 14.20 -5.71
CA LEU A 101 -23.14 14.82 -4.39
C LEU A 101 -23.76 13.85 -3.38
N ALA A 102 -24.85 13.16 -3.74
CA ALA A 102 -25.47 12.14 -2.90
C ALA A 102 -24.47 11.02 -2.53
N VAL A 103 -23.77 10.44 -3.52
CA VAL A 103 -22.76 9.39 -3.27
C VAL A 103 -21.63 9.91 -2.38
N SER A 104 -21.14 11.14 -2.62
CA SER A 104 -20.08 11.73 -1.81
C SER A 104 -20.51 11.96 -0.36
N VAL A 105 -21.74 12.47 -0.15
CA VAL A 105 -22.33 12.64 1.17
C VAL A 105 -22.51 11.29 1.86
N THR A 106 -23.04 10.28 1.16
CA THR A 106 -23.16 8.92 1.70
C THR A 106 -21.80 8.36 2.12
N LEU A 107 -20.76 8.50 1.30
CA LEU A 107 -19.41 8.05 1.63
C LEU A 107 -18.85 8.78 2.85
N LEU A 108 -19.03 10.10 2.95
CA LEU A 108 -18.61 10.88 4.11
C LEU A 108 -19.35 10.47 5.39
N LEU A 109 -20.66 10.23 5.30
CA LEU A 109 -21.45 9.72 6.42
C LEU A 109 -20.97 8.33 6.84
N THR A 110 -20.71 7.43 5.90
CA THR A 110 -20.16 6.10 6.22
C THR A 110 -18.77 6.19 6.85
N LEU A 111 -17.92 7.13 6.42
CA LEU A 111 -16.62 7.34 7.03
C LEU A 111 -16.76 7.87 8.46
N ALA A 112 -17.64 8.86 8.67
CA ALA A 112 -17.90 9.45 9.98
C ALA A 112 -18.47 8.43 10.97
N THR A 113 -19.38 7.56 10.53
CA THR A 113 -19.92 6.48 11.38
C THR A 113 -18.86 5.45 11.71
N LEU A 114 -18.04 5.02 10.73
CA LEU A 114 -16.94 4.08 10.97
C LEU A 114 -15.91 4.66 11.94
N TRP A 115 -15.51 5.92 11.79
CA TRP A 115 -14.63 6.61 12.73
C TRP A 115 -15.24 6.69 14.12
N SER A 116 -16.51 7.07 14.23
CA SER A 116 -17.20 7.17 15.52
C SER A 116 -17.22 5.82 16.25
N VAL A 117 -17.50 4.72 15.53
CA VAL A 117 -17.45 3.36 16.08
C VAL A 117 -16.03 2.99 16.51
N CYS A 118 -15.03 3.27 15.69
CA CYS A 118 -13.63 2.96 16.02
C CYS A 118 -13.16 3.74 17.26
N ILE A 119 -13.49 5.04 17.37
CA ILE A 119 -13.18 5.86 18.56
C ILE A 119 -13.89 5.29 19.80
N ALA A 120 -15.19 5.01 19.71
CA ALA A 120 -15.96 4.50 20.84
C ALA A 120 -15.46 3.13 21.32
N LYS A 121 -15.06 2.25 20.40
CA LYS A 121 -14.45 0.95 20.73
C LYS A 121 -13.05 1.12 21.31
N GLU A 122 -12.25 2.01 20.75
CA GLU A 122 -10.89 2.26 21.21
C GLU A 122 -10.88 2.79 22.65
N ILE A 123 -11.70 3.79 22.98
CA ILE A 123 -11.79 4.32 24.36
C ILE A 123 -12.12 3.21 25.38
N LYS A 124 -12.95 2.22 24.99
CA LYS A 124 -13.34 1.10 25.86
C LYS A 124 -12.28 0.02 25.98
N VAL A 125 -11.47 -0.20 24.95
CA VAL A 125 -10.59 -1.38 24.82
C VAL A 125 -9.10 -1.02 24.90
N PHE A 126 -8.73 0.26 24.80
CA PHE A 126 -7.34 0.73 24.78
C PHE A 126 -6.52 0.20 25.96
N LYS A 127 -7.03 0.35 27.19
CA LYS A 127 -6.36 -0.10 28.41
C LYS A 127 -6.15 -1.62 28.47
N LYS A 128 -6.86 -2.41 27.66
CA LYS A 128 -6.66 -3.86 27.60
C LYS A 128 -5.40 -4.23 26.82
N GLY A 129 -4.93 -3.39 25.90
CA GLY A 129 -3.72 -3.63 25.10
C GLY A 129 -3.76 -4.87 24.19
N ASN A 130 -4.97 -5.41 23.97
CA ASN A 130 -5.21 -6.63 23.19
C ASN A 130 -5.12 -6.35 21.68
N SER A 131 -5.07 -7.42 20.88
CA SER A 131 -5.10 -7.33 19.40
C SER A 131 -6.23 -6.44 18.87
N GLU A 132 -7.39 -6.45 19.53
CA GLU A 132 -8.54 -5.61 19.17
C GLU A 132 -8.24 -4.10 19.22
N SER A 133 -7.58 -3.60 20.27
CA SER A 133 -7.22 -2.18 20.39
C SER A 133 -6.31 -1.72 19.25
N ARG A 134 -5.35 -2.56 18.88
CA ARG A 134 -4.43 -2.29 17.76
C ARG A 134 -5.19 -2.16 16.43
N LEU A 135 -6.24 -2.95 16.24
CA LEU A 135 -7.07 -2.92 15.03
C LEU A 135 -7.95 -1.66 14.98
N TRP A 136 -8.62 -1.31 16.08
CA TRP A 136 -9.45 -0.10 16.14
C TRP A 136 -8.63 1.16 15.91
N LEU A 137 -7.47 1.26 16.57
CA LEU A 137 -6.53 2.35 16.32
C LEU A 137 -6.07 2.37 14.86
N GLY A 138 -5.72 1.21 14.31
CA GLY A 138 -5.34 1.07 12.90
C GLY A 138 -6.42 1.57 11.94
N CYS A 139 -7.69 1.26 12.19
CA CYS A 139 -8.82 1.74 11.40
C CYS A 139 -9.00 3.27 11.48
N LEU A 140 -8.66 3.90 12.62
CA LEU A 140 -8.69 5.35 12.77
C LEU A 140 -7.60 6.02 11.94
N VAL A 141 -6.38 5.49 11.99
CA VAL A 141 -5.21 6.14 11.38
C VAL A 141 -4.95 5.72 9.92
N GLY A 142 -5.54 4.61 9.47
CA GLY A 142 -5.38 4.08 8.11
C GLY A 142 -5.77 5.05 6.99
N PRO A 143 -6.93 5.75 7.06
CA PRO A 143 -7.33 6.73 6.05
C PRO A 143 -6.28 7.84 5.80
N PHE A 144 -5.57 8.30 6.83
CA PHE A 144 -4.50 9.28 6.65
C PHE A 144 -3.36 8.72 5.80
N GLY A 145 -3.00 7.45 5.98
CA GLY A 145 -2.01 6.78 5.12
C GLY A 145 -2.43 6.76 3.66
N VAL A 146 -3.71 6.50 3.39
CA VAL A 146 -4.27 6.53 2.02
C VAL A 146 -4.21 7.94 1.42
N TRP A 147 -4.59 8.97 2.18
CA TRP A 147 -4.57 10.35 1.71
C TRP A 147 -3.17 10.85 1.40
N ILE A 148 -2.20 10.54 2.27
CA ILE A 148 -0.79 10.85 2.03
C ILE A 148 -0.31 10.13 0.77
N ARG A 149 -0.57 8.81 0.64
CA ARG A 149 -0.18 8.05 -0.55
C ARG A 149 -0.81 8.60 -1.83
N TRP A 150 -2.10 8.95 -1.80
CA TRP A 150 -2.79 9.55 -2.94
C TRP A 150 -2.20 10.92 -3.31
N PHE A 151 -1.85 11.73 -2.31
CA PHE A 151 -1.18 13.00 -2.55
C PHE A 151 0.21 12.79 -3.18
N LEU A 152 1.00 11.86 -2.65
CA LEU A 152 2.32 11.50 -3.19
C LEU A 152 2.21 10.95 -4.61
N ALA A 153 1.19 10.15 -4.93
CA ALA A 153 0.98 9.59 -6.27
C ALA A 153 0.89 10.66 -7.36
N ARG A 154 0.57 11.92 -7.03
CA ARG A 154 0.58 13.05 -7.98
C ARG A 154 1.97 13.36 -8.52
N LEU A 155 3.03 12.89 -7.85
CA LEU A 155 4.43 13.02 -8.28
C LEU A 155 4.83 11.95 -9.32
N ASN A 156 4.05 10.87 -9.45
CA ASN A 156 4.31 9.82 -10.44
C ASN A 156 4.25 10.41 -11.85
N GLY A 157 5.30 10.18 -12.65
CA GLY A 157 5.34 10.67 -14.02
C GLY A 157 5.68 12.16 -14.18
N ARG A 158 6.10 12.87 -13.12
CA ARG A 158 6.58 14.26 -13.22
C ARG A 158 8.06 14.38 -13.60
N GLY A 159 8.91 13.52 -13.04
CA GLY A 159 10.37 13.64 -13.17
C GLY A 159 10.93 14.86 -12.43
N PHE A 160 12.22 15.12 -12.61
CA PHE A 160 12.94 16.27 -12.04
C PHE A 160 13.23 17.36 -13.09
N GLY A 161 13.14 18.61 -12.65
CA GLY A 161 13.46 19.79 -13.46
C GLY A 161 12.52 20.04 -14.63
N LYS A 162 12.80 21.09 -15.40
CA LYS A 162 12.00 21.46 -16.60
C LYS A 162 12.13 20.43 -17.74
N SER A 163 13.21 19.65 -17.76
CA SER A 163 13.47 18.61 -18.76
C SER A 163 12.78 17.27 -18.48
N GLY A 164 12.17 17.09 -17.30
CA GLY A 164 11.51 15.83 -16.94
C GLY A 164 12.51 14.67 -16.82
N LEU A 165 13.69 14.91 -16.25
CA LEU A 165 14.67 13.85 -16.00
C LEU A 165 14.03 12.77 -15.09
N LEU A 166 14.25 11.49 -15.39
CA LEU A 166 13.64 10.37 -14.63
C LEU A 166 12.10 10.37 -14.59
N LYS A 167 11.43 10.96 -15.59
CA LYS A 167 9.95 10.93 -15.70
C LYS A 167 9.35 9.52 -15.67
N TRP A 168 10.14 8.51 -16.03
CA TRP A 168 9.72 7.11 -16.00
C TRP A 168 9.60 6.53 -14.58
N VAL A 169 10.22 7.17 -13.58
CA VAL A 169 10.17 6.70 -12.18
C VAL A 169 8.87 7.18 -11.52
N PRO A 170 8.08 6.26 -10.94
CA PRO A 170 6.92 6.62 -10.12
C PRO A 170 7.37 7.08 -8.72
N PHE A 171 7.86 8.32 -8.63
CA PHE A 171 8.42 8.88 -7.39
C PHE A 171 7.45 8.89 -6.21
N GLY A 172 6.16 9.14 -6.45
CA GLY A 172 5.14 9.10 -5.42
C GLY A 172 5.04 7.73 -4.74
N THR A 173 4.96 6.66 -5.53
CA THR A 173 4.90 5.29 -5.01
C THR A 173 6.22 4.89 -4.33
N LEU A 174 7.36 5.27 -4.91
CA LEU A 174 8.67 5.05 -4.32
C LEU A 174 8.79 5.71 -2.95
N ILE A 175 8.49 7.01 -2.86
CA ILE A 175 8.56 7.79 -1.62
C ILE A 175 7.60 7.19 -0.58
N ALA A 176 6.37 6.85 -0.97
CA ALA A 176 5.39 6.26 -0.07
C ALA A 176 5.89 4.94 0.54
N ASN A 177 6.43 4.03 -0.28
CA ASN A 177 6.93 2.74 0.19
C ASN A 177 8.18 2.87 1.08
N VAL A 178 9.18 3.63 0.63
CA VAL A 178 10.44 3.79 1.35
C VAL A 178 10.23 4.55 2.66
N SER A 179 9.47 5.64 2.66
CA SER A 179 9.18 6.40 3.89
C SER A 179 8.37 5.57 4.89
N ALA A 180 7.33 4.86 4.44
CA ALA A 180 6.56 3.99 5.32
C ALA A 180 7.41 2.86 5.92
N ALA A 181 8.32 2.27 5.13
CA ALA A 181 9.25 1.25 5.62
C ALA A 181 10.23 1.82 6.67
N CYS A 182 10.76 3.03 6.46
CA CYS A 182 11.65 3.69 7.41
C CYS A 182 10.93 3.99 8.73
N VAL A 183 9.76 4.64 8.68
CA VAL A 183 8.99 4.95 9.89
C VAL A 183 8.54 3.66 10.58
N MET A 184 8.21 2.60 9.83
CA MET A 184 7.85 1.30 10.41
C MET A 184 9.01 0.70 11.20
N ALA A 185 10.22 0.73 10.64
CA ALA A 185 11.43 0.25 11.28
C ALA A 185 11.78 1.06 12.54
N SER A 186 11.71 2.39 12.48
CA SER A 186 11.95 3.25 13.65
C SER A 186 10.94 2.98 14.77
N LEU A 187 9.66 2.84 14.44
CA LEU A 187 8.64 2.51 15.43
C LEU A 187 8.82 1.09 16.01
N ALA A 188 9.26 0.13 15.20
CA ALA A 188 9.58 -1.22 15.69
C ALA A 188 10.74 -1.20 16.70
N ALA A 189 11.76 -0.36 16.46
CA ALA A 189 12.87 -0.17 17.39
C ALA A 189 12.38 0.51 18.68
N LEU A 190 11.55 1.56 18.55
CA LEU A 190 10.95 2.25 19.70
C LEU A 190 10.14 1.30 20.59
N LYS A 191 9.33 0.45 19.96
CA LYS A 191 8.54 -0.57 20.66
C LYS A 191 9.43 -1.48 21.52
N LYS A 192 10.55 -1.94 20.94
CA LYS A 192 11.53 -2.78 21.64
C LYS A 192 12.29 -2.04 22.75
N ALA A 193 12.50 -0.73 22.62
CA ALA A 193 13.20 0.08 23.60
C ALA A 193 12.32 0.45 24.82
N VAL A 194 11.05 0.82 24.59
CA VAL A 194 10.15 1.33 25.63
C VAL A 194 9.48 0.21 26.42
N LYS A 195 9.07 -0.88 25.76
CA LYS A 195 8.45 -2.07 26.38
C LYS A 195 7.23 -1.78 27.27
N THR A 196 6.41 -0.78 26.93
CA THR A 196 5.15 -0.49 27.65
C THR A 196 3.92 -0.89 26.82
N LYS A 197 2.86 -1.34 27.49
CA LYS A 197 1.62 -1.80 26.82
C LYS A 197 0.97 -0.70 25.98
N ASP A 198 0.97 0.54 26.47
CA ASP A 198 0.35 1.67 25.78
C ASP A 198 1.15 2.06 24.54
N CYS A 199 2.48 2.13 24.64
CA CYS A 199 3.36 2.36 23.50
C CYS A 199 3.20 1.26 22.46
N ASP A 200 3.18 -0.01 22.89
CA ASP A 200 3.00 -1.16 22.00
C ASP A 200 1.68 -1.11 21.22
N THR A 201 0.61 -0.69 21.89
CA THR A 201 -0.72 -0.57 21.29
C THR A 201 -0.74 0.56 20.25
N VAL A 202 -0.21 1.73 20.63
CA VAL A 202 -0.13 2.89 19.73
C VAL A 202 0.74 2.60 18.51
N VAL A 203 1.94 2.10 18.73
CA VAL A 203 2.90 1.75 17.67
C VAL A 203 2.29 0.70 16.74
N ALA A 204 1.69 -0.37 17.28
CA ALA A 204 1.11 -1.41 16.45
C ALA A 204 -0.07 -0.91 15.61
N GLY A 205 -0.93 -0.04 16.17
CA GLY A 205 -2.01 0.58 15.41
C GLY A 205 -1.52 1.50 14.30
N VAL A 206 -0.49 2.31 14.56
CA VAL A 206 0.14 3.18 13.54
C VAL A 206 0.83 2.35 12.45
N GLN A 207 1.55 1.30 12.82
CA GLN A 207 2.20 0.38 11.87
C GLN A 207 1.18 -0.34 10.99
N PHE A 208 0.13 -0.89 11.59
CA PHE A 208 -0.91 -1.63 10.87
C PHE A 208 -1.78 -0.72 10.00
N GLY A 209 -2.29 0.37 10.58
CA GLY A 209 -3.20 1.30 9.91
C GLY A 209 -2.48 2.23 8.95
N LEU A 210 -1.75 3.21 9.50
CA LEU A 210 -1.22 4.34 8.75
C LEU A 210 -0.12 3.88 7.79
N LEU A 211 0.92 3.20 8.28
CA LEU A 211 2.05 2.79 7.45
C LEU A 211 1.68 1.64 6.51
N GLY A 212 0.79 0.76 6.96
CA GLY A 212 0.18 -0.28 6.14
C GLY A 212 -0.56 0.29 4.92
N CYS A 213 -1.36 1.34 5.12
CA CYS A 213 -2.12 2.00 4.05
C CYS A 213 -1.32 3.03 3.23
N LEU A 214 -0.25 3.59 3.82
CA LEU A 214 0.69 4.50 3.15
C LEU A 214 1.58 3.75 2.17
N SER A 215 2.06 2.56 2.52
CA SER A 215 2.79 1.70 1.60
C SER A 215 1.84 0.90 0.72
N THR A 216 2.33 0.37 -0.40
CA THR A 216 1.52 -0.42 -1.33
C THR A 216 2.37 -1.35 -2.18
N VAL A 217 1.92 -2.60 -2.31
CA VAL A 217 2.48 -3.57 -3.27
C VAL A 217 1.68 -3.57 -4.56
N SER A 218 0.36 -3.39 -4.51
CA SER A 218 -0.51 -3.42 -5.68
C SER A 218 -0.17 -2.34 -6.71
N THR A 219 0.04 -1.09 -6.27
CA THR A 219 0.43 0.00 -7.19
C THR A 219 1.84 -0.23 -7.74
N PHE A 220 2.78 -0.60 -6.87
CA PHE A 220 4.14 -0.98 -7.24
C PHE A 220 4.18 -2.09 -8.30
N ALA A 221 3.36 -3.14 -8.14
CA ALA A 221 3.27 -4.26 -9.07
C ALA A 221 2.73 -3.85 -10.44
N ALA A 222 1.71 -2.98 -10.47
CA ALA A 222 1.16 -2.47 -11.72
C ALA A 222 2.17 -1.59 -12.47
N GLU A 223 2.91 -0.73 -11.76
CA GLU A 223 3.98 0.09 -12.34
C GLU A 223 5.14 -0.76 -12.85
N PHE A 224 5.58 -1.75 -12.07
CA PHE A 224 6.59 -2.72 -12.47
C PHE A 224 6.19 -3.46 -13.75
N HIS A 225 4.96 -3.98 -13.80
CA HIS A 225 4.46 -4.68 -14.98
C HIS A 225 4.37 -3.74 -16.19
N ALA A 226 3.85 -2.52 -16.03
CA ALA A 226 3.78 -1.54 -17.11
C ALA A 226 5.17 -1.18 -17.68
N MET A 227 6.19 -1.08 -16.82
CA MET A 227 7.58 -0.86 -17.27
C MET A 227 8.17 -2.09 -17.95
N ARG A 228 7.86 -3.30 -17.47
CA ARG A 228 8.33 -4.56 -18.06
C ARG A 228 7.79 -4.77 -19.48
N GLU A 229 6.55 -4.36 -19.74
CA GLU A 229 5.92 -4.38 -21.07
C GLU A 229 6.35 -3.19 -21.97
N SER A 230 7.14 -2.25 -21.45
CA SER A 230 7.60 -1.08 -22.21
C SER A 230 8.81 -1.41 -23.09
N LYS A 231 9.18 -0.48 -23.98
CA LYS A 231 10.40 -0.58 -24.82
C LYS A 231 11.70 -0.73 -24.01
N GLN A 232 11.69 -0.36 -22.72
CA GLN A 232 12.87 -0.37 -21.85
C GLN A 232 12.58 -1.17 -20.58
N PRO A 233 12.54 -2.52 -20.66
CA PRO A 233 12.14 -3.39 -19.55
C PRO A 233 13.09 -3.32 -18.35
N TRP A 234 14.37 -2.97 -18.57
CA TRP A 234 15.36 -2.80 -17.51
C TRP A 234 14.91 -1.80 -16.42
N ARG A 235 14.10 -0.80 -16.78
CA ARG A 235 13.55 0.20 -15.85
C ARG A 235 12.71 -0.43 -14.75
N ALA A 236 11.98 -1.50 -15.05
CA ALA A 236 11.18 -2.22 -14.07
C ALA A 236 12.06 -2.81 -12.97
N TYR A 237 13.16 -3.45 -13.36
CA TYR A 237 14.12 -4.06 -12.42
C TYR A 237 14.89 -3.01 -11.63
N ALA A 238 15.32 -1.92 -12.28
CA ALA A 238 15.97 -0.80 -11.60
C ALA A 238 15.04 -0.17 -10.54
N TYR A 239 13.76 0.05 -10.88
CA TYR A 239 12.76 0.55 -9.94
C TYR A 239 12.52 -0.39 -8.76
N ALA A 240 12.32 -1.69 -9.04
CA ALA A 240 12.12 -2.70 -8.01
C ALA A 240 13.31 -2.82 -7.07
N PHE A 241 14.51 -2.91 -7.64
CA PHE A 241 15.75 -3.00 -6.88
C PHE A 241 15.96 -1.76 -6.01
N THR A 242 15.81 -0.57 -6.59
CA THR A 242 15.92 0.69 -5.84
C THR A 242 14.97 0.72 -4.66
N THR A 243 13.68 0.41 -4.87
CA THR A 243 12.66 0.47 -3.82
C THR A 243 12.93 -0.54 -2.69
N ILE A 244 13.29 -1.78 -3.04
CA ILE A 244 13.54 -2.86 -2.07
C ILE A 244 14.83 -2.62 -1.30
N ILE A 245 15.93 -2.39 -2.01
CA ILE A 245 17.25 -2.27 -1.40
C ILE A 245 17.36 -1.01 -0.55
N SER A 246 16.83 0.13 -1.01
CA SER A 246 16.82 1.34 -0.18
C SER A 246 16.01 1.13 1.10
N SER A 247 14.84 0.48 1.01
CA SER A 247 13.98 0.20 2.18
C SER A 247 14.63 -0.77 3.16
N PHE A 248 15.32 -1.79 2.66
CA PHE A 248 15.99 -2.79 3.50
C PHE A 248 17.25 -2.22 4.16
N ILE A 249 18.08 -1.47 3.43
CA ILE A 249 19.28 -0.82 3.98
C ILE A 249 18.88 0.21 5.05
N LEU A 250 17.96 1.13 4.73
CA LEU A 250 17.51 2.13 5.68
C LEU A 250 16.82 1.48 6.88
N GLY A 251 16.02 0.42 6.66
CA GLY A 251 15.43 -0.37 7.72
C GLY A 251 16.46 -1.03 8.62
N THR A 252 17.55 -1.56 8.06
CA THR A 252 18.66 -2.15 8.84
C THR A 252 19.32 -1.10 9.71
N LEU A 253 19.56 0.11 9.18
CA LEU A 253 20.12 1.23 9.94
C LEU A 253 19.18 1.71 11.06
N LEU A 254 17.87 1.76 10.80
CA LEU A 254 16.87 2.31 11.74
C LEU A 254 16.33 1.30 12.76
N TYR A 255 16.43 0.00 12.48
CA TYR A 255 15.91 -1.06 13.33
C TYR A 255 16.98 -2.07 13.74
N SER A 256 17.60 -2.76 12.78
CA SER A 256 18.50 -3.87 13.10
C SER A 256 19.74 -3.41 13.87
N VAL A 257 20.38 -2.32 13.44
CA VAL A 257 21.56 -1.76 14.12
C VAL A 257 21.24 -1.34 15.57
N PRO A 258 20.20 -0.53 15.86
CA PRO A 258 19.79 -0.25 17.24
C PRO A 258 19.52 -1.50 18.06
N VAL A 259 18.84 -2.49 17.49
CA VAL A 259 18.53 -3.74 18.20
C VAL A 259 19.79 -4.53 18.56
N TRP A 260 20.75 -4.65 17.64
CA TRP A 260 22.03 -5.33 17.90
C TRP A 260 22.88 -4.58 18.93
N VAL A 261 23.05 -3.27 18.76
CA VAL A 261 23.94 -2.45 19.61
C VAL A 261 23.39 -2.32 21.04
N LYS A 262 22.07 -2.21 21.20
CA LYS A 262 21.44 -2.05 22.52
C LYS A 262 20.95 -3.37 23.12
N GLY A 263 21.09 -4.49 22.42
CA GLY A 263 20.66 -5.80 22.89
C GLY A 263 19.15 -5.92 23.08
N TYR A 264 18.36 -5.26 22.23
CA TYR A 264 16.90 -5.29 22.30
C TYR A 264 16.31 -6.57 21.69
N TYR A 265 16.72 -7.74 22.17
CA TYR A 265 16.22 -9.02 21.68
C TYR A 265 14.74 -9.21 22.05
#